data_AF-R8BVJ0-F1
#
_entry.id   AF-R8BVJ0-F1
#
_cell.length_a   1.000
_cell.length_b   1.000
_cell.length_c   1.000
_cell.angle_alpha   90.00
_cell.angle_beta   90.00
_cell.angle_gamma   90.00
#
_symmetry.space_group_name_H-M   'P 1'
#
loop_
_entity.id
_entity.type
_entity.pdbx_description
1 polymer ?
#
loop_
_entity_poly.entity_id
_entity_poly.type
_entity_poly.pdbx_seq_one_letter_code
_entity_poly.pdbx_strand_id
1 'polypeptide(L)'
;MLPLRQRAAAVARRARPTQLRSSRSYASESHGHHHDHHAPAVDEPLGAGFFIAFGALPAGALVYYISRPGKDGEPSSVTKAIQSWSDLGKQWEQRNTLHTAAIEQAAFDKHLYYNAGRNAHIELKYPEMIQAGPDRNVPAGHYANLDNVVAHYRNQHLAEEERKAKKLASTKEA
;
A
#
# COMPACT_ATOMS: atom_id res chain seq x y z
N MET A 1 -1.29 23.00 -3.88
CA MET A 1 -0.02 23.43 -4.51
C MET A 1 0.72 22.21 -5.05
N LEU A 2 0.72 21.95 -6.36
CA LEU A 2 1.47 20.82 -6.95
C LEU A 2 2.01 21.14 -8.37
N PRO A 3 3.18 21.82 -8.51
CA PRO A 3 3.80 22.06 -9.81
C PRO A 3 5.18 21.40 -9.96
N LEU A 4 5.31 20.08 -9.72
CA LEU A 4 6.60 19.36 -9.86
C LEU A 4 6.62 18.20 -10.86
N ARG A 5 5.51 17.88 -11.54
CA ARG A 5 5.43 16.70 -12.42
C ARG A 5 5.63 16.93 -13.92
N GLN A 6 5.91 18.16 -14.36
CA GLN A 6 6.01 18.47 -15.80
C GLN A 6 7.44 18.50 -16.38
N ARG A 7 8.50 18.28 -15.58
CA ARG A 7 9.89 18.53 -16.05
C ARG A 7 10.66 17.34 -16.63
N ALA A 8 10.17 16.10 -16.53
CA ALA A 8 10.88 14.94 -17.08
C ALA A 8 10.71 14.78 -18.61
N ALA A 9 9.57 15.19 -19.17
CA ALA A 9 9.26 15.02 -20.60
C ALA A 9 10.00 16.00 -21.54
N ALA A 10 10.70 17.00 -21.00
CA ALA A 10 11.39 18.02 -21.78
C ALA A 10 12.85 17.67 -22.14
N VAL A 11 13.47 16.71 -21.44
CA VAL A 11 14.89 16.35 -21.65
C VAL A 11 15.07 15.45 -22.89
N ALA A 12 14.05 14.71 -23.30
CA ALA A 12 14.12 13.80 -24.46
C ALA A 12 14.17 14.52 -25.83
N ARG A 13 13.89 15.83 -25.91
CA ARG A 13 13.89 16.56 -27.20
C ARG A 13 15.22 17.21 -27.56
N ARG A 14 16.22 17.20 -26.67
CA ARG A 14 17.50 17.90 -26.91
C ARG A 14 18.60 17.05 -27.52
N ALA A 15 18.38 15.74 -27.68
CA ALA A 15 19.30 14.83 -28.36
C ALA A 15 18.95 14.71 -29.86
N ARG A 16 19.03 15.82 -30.60
CA ARG A 16 19.19 15.73 -32.06
C ARG A 16 20.69 15.79 -32.35
N PRO A 17 21.30 14.78 -32.98
CA PRO A 17 22.66 14.92 -33.49
C PRO A 17 22.65 16.01 -34.57
N THR A 18 23.41 17.08 -34.35
CA THR A 18 23.81 18.01 -35.40
C THR A 18 24.51 17.22 -36.50
N GLN A 19 24.03 17.34 -37.73
CA GLN A 19 24.57 16.65 -38.89
C GLN A 19 26.08 16.90 -39.00
N LEU A 20 26.85 15.82 -39.16
CA LEU A 20 28.26 15.85 -39.48
C LEU A 20 28.47 16.63 -40.78
N ARG A 21 29.31 17.67 -40.73
CA ARG A 21 29.83 18.36 -41.91
C ARG A 21 30.55 17.33 -42.78
N SER A 22 30.11 17.18 -44.03
CA SER A 22 30.89 16.51 -45.07
C SER A 22 32.17 17.31 -45.32
N SER A 23 33.30 16.73 -44.91
CA SER A 23 34.63 17.18 -45.33
C SER A 23 34.79 16.78 -46.79
N ARG A 24 34.92 17.77 -47.68
CA ARG A 24 35.30 17.55 -49.07
C ARG A 24 36.74 17.04 -49.10
N SER A 25 36.95 15.80 -49.53
CA SER A 25 38.29 15.35 -49.93
C SER A 25 38.62 15.95 -51.29
N TYR A 26 39.75 16.65 -51.36
CA TYR A 26 40.39 16.99 -52.63
C TYR A 26 40.98 15.71 -53.22
N ALA A 27 40.53 15.33 -54.40
CA ALA A 27 41.23 14.36 -55.24
C ALA A 27 42.50 15.03 -55.77
N SER A 28 43.66 14.70 -55.19
CA SER A 28 44.95 14.92 -55.84
C SER A 28 45.36 13.63 -56.51
N GLU A 29 44.95 13.48 -57.77
CA GLU A 29 45.54 12.52 -58.69
C GLU A 29 46.91 13.06 -59.11
N SER A 30 47.98 12.49 -58.57
CA SER A 30 49.35 12.74 -59.02
C SER A 30 50.00 11.42 -59.40
N HIS A 31 50.22 11.25 -60.70
CA HIS A 31 51.01 10.17 -61.27
C HIS A 31 52.41 10.08 -60.65
N GLY A 32 52.82 8.87 -60.30
CA GLY A 32 54.20 8.52 -59.96
C GLY A 32 54.42 7.03 -60.18
N HIS A 33 54.96 6.68 -61.33
CA HIS A 33 55.50 5.35 -61.62
C HIS A 33 56.59 5.00 -60.58
N HIS A 34 56.66 3.76 -60.10
CA HIS A 34 57.87 2.92 -60.12
C HIS A 34 57.57 1.55 -59.45
N HIS A 35 58.23 0.54 -60.01
CA HIS A 35 58.14 -0.89 -59.80
C HIS A 35 58.28 -1.35 -58.34
N ASP A 36 57.44 -2.30 -57.90
CA ASP A 36 57.84 -3.42 -57.04
C ASP A 36 56.73 -4.48 -56.95
N HIS A 37 57.09 -5.75 -57.19
CA HIS A 37 56.20 -6.90 -57.18
C HIS A 37 55.96 -7.39 -55.74
N HIS A 38 55.03 -6.77 -55.03
CA HIS A 38 54.42 -7.36 -53.83
C HIS A 38 52.94 -7.61 -54.10
N ALA A 39 52.51 -8.87 -53.98
CA ALA A 39 51.08 -9.18 -53.95
C ALA A 39 50.43 -8.32 -52.86
N PRO A 40 49.29 -7.63 -53.12
CA PRO A 40 48.66 -6.82 -52.11
C PRO A 40 48.27 -7.74 -50.97
N ALA A 41 48.82 -7.51 -49.77
CA ALA A 41 48.33 -8.13 -48.55
C ALA A 41 46.88 -7.66 -48.40
N VAL A 42 45.94 -8.49 -48.85
CA VAL A 42 44.52 -8.25 -48.64
C VAL A 42 44.30 -8.55 -47.17
N ASP A 43 44.16 -7.48 -46.37
CA ASP A 43 43.75 -7.58 -44.99
C ASP A 43 42.31 -8.12 -44.96
N GLU A 44 42.14 -9.44 -44.89
CA GLU A 44 40.81 -10.03 -44.68
C GLU A 44 40.33 -9.62 -43.28
N PRO A 45 39.26 -8.81 -43.16
CA PRO A 45 38.77 -8.42 -41.86
C PRO A 45 38.24 -9.66 -41.14
N LEU A 46 38.55 -9.77 -39.84
CA LEU A 46 37.99 -10.80 -38.98
C LEU A 46 36.47 -10.86 -39.19
N GLY A 47 35.98 -12.03 -39.63
CA GLY A 47 34.57 -12.20 -39.98
C GLY A 47 33.65 -11.90 -38.80
N ALA A 48 32.39 -11.53 -39.08
CA ALA A 48 31.42 -11.17 -38.05
C ALA A 48 31.28 -12.23 -36.93
N GLY A 49 31.49 -13.51 -37.26
CA GLY A 49 31.50 -14.61 -36.29
C GLY A 49 32.56 -14.47 -35.19
N PHE A 50 33.73 -13.89 -35.49
CA PHE A 50 34.78 -13.64 -34.50
C PHE A 50 34.30 -12.63 -33.45
N PHE A 51 33.73 -11.51 -33.87
CA PHE A 51 33.20 -10.48 -32.96
C PHE A 51 32.01 -11.00 -32.15
N ILE A 52 31.15 -11.82 -32.75
CA ILE A 52 30.03 -12.47 -32.05
C ILE A 52 30.57 -13.42 -30.99
N ALA A 53 31.54 -14.27 -31.31
CA ALA A 53 32.14 -15.20 -30.34
C ALA A 53 32.85 -14.44 -29.20
N PHE A 54 33.59 -13.39 -29.54
CA PHE A 54 34.32 -12.56 -28.57
C PHE A 54 33.39 -11.77 -27.65
N GLY A 55 32.17 -11.43 -28.11
CA GLY A 55 31.15 -10.83 -27.25
C GLY A 55 30.36 -11.86 -26.44
N ALA A 56 29.93 -12.95 -27.10
CA ALA A 56 29.04 -13.94 -26.52
C ALA A 56 29.70 -14.81 -25.44
N LEU A 57 30.98 -15.18 -25.60
CA LEU A 57 31.70 -15.98 -24.60
C LEU A 57 31.86 -15.26 -23.25
N PRO A 58 32.41 -14.04 -23.17
CA PRO A 58 32.51 -13.33 -21.90
C PRO A 58 31.13 -12.94 -21.37
N ALA A 59 30.18 -12.56 -22.23
CA ALA A 59 28.82 -12.26 -21.79
C ALA A 59 28.14 -13.50 -21.16
N GLY A 60 28.26 -14.67 -21.79
CA GLY A 60 27.75 -15.93 -21.27
C GLY A 60 28.41 -16.34 -19.96
N ALA A 61 29.73 -16.18 -19.84
CA ALA A 61 30.45 -16.42 -18.60
C ALA A 61 29.95 -15.49 -17.48
N LEU A 62 29.74 -14.20 -17.79
CA LEU A 62 29.26 -13.20 -16.84
C LEU A 62 27.83 -13.53 -16.36
N VAL A 63 26.93 -13.88 -17.28
CA VAL A 63 25.58 -14.35 -16.95
C VAL A 63 25.63 -15.61 -16.08
N TYR A 64 26.53 -16.54 -16.40
CA TYR A 64 26.71 -17.76 -15.62
C TYR A 64 27.17 -17.48 -14.19
N TYR A 65 28.12 -16.56 -14.00
CA TYR A 65 28.59 -16.18 -12.66
C TYR A 65 27.52 -15.45 -11.84
N ILE A 66 26.72 -14.57 -12.44
CA ILE A 66 25.67 -13.83 -11.71
C ILE A 66 24.46 -14.73 -11.40
N SER A 67 24.13 -15.69 -12.27
CA SER A 67 23.00 -16.60 -12.10
C SER A 67 23.26 -17.76 -11.13
N ARG A 68 24.52 -18.00 -10.73
CA ARG A 68 24.85 -19.05 -9.78
C ARG A 68 24.19 -18.81 -8.40
N PRO A 69 23.64 -19.85 -7.78
CA PRO A 69 23.13 -19.76 -6.42
C PRO A 69 24.27 -19.55 -5.40
N GLY A 70 23.94 -19.00 -4.24
CA GLY A 70 24.88 -18.86 -3.13
C GLY A 70 25.38 -20.21 -2.60
N LYS A 71 26.46 -20.21 -1.82
CA LYS A 71 27.07 -21.44 -1.26
C LYS A 71 26.07 -22.30 -0.48
N ASP A 72 25.07 -21.67 0.13
CA ASP A 72 24.06 -22.32 0.97
C ASP A 72 22.73 -22.57 0.23
N GLY A 73 22.72 -22.51 -1.11
CA GLY A 73 21.53 -22.71 -1.93
C GLY A 73 20.62 -21.49 -2.02
N GLU A 74 21.07 -20.32 -1.55
CA GLU A 74 20.31 -19.07 -1.68
C GLU A 74 20.05 -18.70 -3.15
N PRO A 75 18.85 -18.15 -3.46
CA PRO A 75 18.51 -17.74 -4.82
C PRO A 75 19.48 -16.65 -5.30
N SER A 76 19.86 -16.73 -6.57
CA SER A 76 20.79 -15.77 -7.19
C SER A 76 20.28 -14.33 -7.10
N SER A 77 21.17 -13.35 -7.17
CA SER A 77 20.79 -11.92 -7.17
C SER A 77 19.82 -11.57 -8.31
N VAL A 78 19.94 -12.23 -9.46
CA VAL A 78 19.00 -12.07 -10.59
C VAL A 78 17.62 -12.61 -10.22
N THR A 79 17.57 -13.80 -9.62
CA THR A 79 16.33 -14.41 -9.16
C THR A 79 15.66 -13.52 -8.12
N LYS A 80 16.40 -12.99 -7.15
CA LYS A 80 15.89 -12.04 -6.14
C LYS A 80 15.34 -10.76 -6.79
N ALA A 81 16.00 -10.23 -7.82
CA ALA A 81 15.51 -9.08 -8.55
C ALA A 81 14.23 -9.37 -9.34
N ILE A 82 14.13 -10.53 -10.00
CA ILE A 82 12.89 -10.93 -10.70
C ILE A 82 11.76 -11.15 -9.69
N GLN A 83 12.06 -11.79 -8.55
CA GLN A 83 11.11 -12.03 -7.48
C GLN A 83 10.54 -10.72 -6.93
N SER A 84 11.39 -9.72 -6.69
CA SER A 84 10.95 -8.42 -6.15
C SER A 84 9.98 -7.70 -7.08
N TRP A 85 10.15 -7.80 -8.39
CA TRP A 85 9.19 -7.29 -9.37
C TRP A 85 7.84 -8.01 -9.30
N SER A 86 7.85 -9.33 -9.13
CA SER A 86 6.61 -10.11 -8.96
C SER A 86 5.87 -9.76 -7.66
N ASP A 87 6.62 -9.47 -6.60
CA ASP A 87 6.04 -9.15 -5.29
C ASP A 87 5.43 -7.74 -5.25
N LEU A 88 5.90 -6.80 -6.09
CA LEU A 88 5.27 -5.49 -6.25
C LEU A 88 3.81 -5.62 -6.68
N GLY A 89 3.49 -6.56 -7.59
CA GLY A 89 2.12 -6.80 -8.03
C GLY A 89 1.22 -7.25 -6.87
N LYS A 90 1.69 -8.22 -6.08
CA LYS A 90 0.97 -8.72 -4.89
C LYS A 90 0.77 -7.63 -3.84
N GLN A 91 1.79 -6.81 -3.59
CA GLN A 91 1.69 -5.70 -2.64
C GLN A 91 0.70 -4.62 -3.11
N TRP A 92 0.62 -4.36 -4.41
CA TRP A 92 -0.36 -3.45 -4.97
C TRP A 92 -1.78 -4.00 -4.83
N GLU A 93 -1.97 -5.28 -5.13
CA GLU A 93 -3.24 -5.97 -4.95
C GLU A 93 -3.69 -5.91 -3.48
N GLN A 94 -2.83 -6.29 -2.54
CA GLN A 94 -3.11 -6.23 -1.09
C GLN A 94 -3.47 -4.81 -0.61
N ARG A 95 -2.80 -3.78 -1.13
CA ARG A 95 -3.14 -2.39 -0.78
C ARG A 95 -4.49 -1.98 -1.34
N ASN A 96 -4.80 -2.38 -2.57
CA ASN A 96 -6.08 -2.07 -3.18
C ASN A 96 -7.22 -2.79 -2.47
N THR A 97 -7.05 -4.05 -2.09
CA THR A 97 -8.09 -4.80 -1.35
C THR A 97 -8.37 -4.18 0.01
N LEU A 98 -7.33 -3.82 0.77
CA LEU A 98 -7.48 -3.13 2.06
C LEU A 98 -8.17 -1.77 1.91
N HIS A 99 -7.81 -1.01 0.88
CA HIS A 99 -8.41 0.29 0.63
C HIS A 99 -9.90 0.17 0.26
N THR A 100 -10.26 -0.80 -0.58
CA THR A 100 -11.66 -1.08 -0.93
C THR A 100 -12.46 -1.50 0.31
N ALA A 101 -11.93 -2.41 1.12
CA ALA A 101 -12.58 -2.85 2.36
C ALA A 101 -12.80 -1.69 3.34
N ALA A 102 -11.82 -0.79 3.48
CA ALA A 102 -11.95 0.39 4.33
C ALA A 102 -13.03 1.35 3.83
N ILE A 103 -13.15 1.55 2.52
CA ILE A 103 -14.21 2.37 1.92
C ILE A 103 -15.59 1.73 2.13
N GLU A 104 -15.71 0.42 1.94
CA GLU A 104 -16.95 -0.32 2.15
C GLU A 104 -17.42 -0.21 3.60
N GLN A 105 -16.51 -0.39 4.56
CA GLN A 105 -16.81 -0.21 5.98
C GLN A 105 -17.22 1.24 6.29
N ALA A 106 -16.48 2.23 5.78
CA ALA A 106 -16.84 3.64 5.99
C ALA A 106 -18.21 3.98 5.38
N ALA A 107 -18.56 3.40 4.24
CA ALA A 107 -19.88 3.56 3.62
C ALA A 107 -20.99 2.90 4.45
N PHE A 108 -20.74 1.71 4.99
CA PHE A 108 -21.65 1.03 5.90
C PHE A 108 -21.90 1.84 7.17
N ASP A 109 -20.83 2.30 7.83
CA ASP A 109 -20.91 3.10 9.05
C ASP A 109 -21.65 4.42 8.78
N LYS A 110 -21.35 5.07 7.66
CA LYS A 110 -22.06 6.27 7.21
C LYS A 110 -23.57 5.99 7.11
N HIS A 111 -23.96 4.89 6.47
CA HIS A 111 -25.36 4.52 6.35
C HIS A 111 -26.01 4.23 7.71
N LEU A 112 -25.29 3.57 8.63
CA LEU A 112 -25.73 3.34 10.00
C LEU A 112 -25.99 4.67 10.71
N TYR A 113 -25.06 5.63 10.65
CA TYR A 113 -25.24 6.92 11.35
C TYR A 113 -26.35 7.80 10.77
N TYR A 114 -26.60 7.75 9.45
CA TYR A 114 -27.67 8.55 8.85
C TYR A 114 -29.06 7.95 9.07
N ASN A 115 -29.18 6.63 9.16
CA ASN A 115 -30.48 5.96 9.23
C ASN A 115 -30.79 5.36 10.59
N ALA A 116 -29.82 5.19 11.49
CA ALA A 116 -30.09 4.77 12.86
C ALA A 116 -30.90 5.86 13.56
N GLY A 117 -32.11 5.51 13.99
CA GLY A 117 -32.89 6.36 14.87
C GLY A 117 -32.12 6.64 16.16
N ARG A 118 -32.28 7.85 16.70
CA ARG A 118 -31.68 8.23 17.98
C ARG A 118 -32.19 7.26 19.05
N ASN A 119 -31.29 6.54 19.71
CA ASN A 119 -31.68 5.68 20.82
C ASN A 119 -32.23 6.57 21.95
N ALA A 120 -33.51 6.40 22.26
CA ALA A 120 -34.17 7.17 23.31
C ALA A 120 -33.72 6.75 24.71
N HIS A 121 -33.15 5.55 24.85
CA HIS A 121 -32.86 4.93 26.14
C HIS A 121 -31.42 4.44 26.18
N ILE A 122 -30.64 4.98 27.11
CA ILE A 122 -29.25 4.56 27.34
C ILE A 122 -29.26 3.71 28.60
N GLU A 123 -28.76 2.48 28.48
CA GLU A 123 -28.56 1.62 29.64
C GLU A 123 -27.34 2.10 30.42
N LEU A 124 -27.57 2.52 31.68
CA LEU A 124 -26.51 3.00 32.56
C LEU A 124 -25.81 1.81 33.21
N LYS A 125 -24.47 1.81 33.20
CA LYS A 125 -23.67 0.73 33.82
C LYS A 125 -23.78 0.70 35.34
N TYR A 126 -24.05 1.84 35.95
CA TYR A 126 -24.19 2.01 37.40
C TYR A 126 -25.12 3.20 37.69
N PRO A 127 -25.86 3.16 38.82
CA PRO A 127 -26.89 4.15 39.13
C PRO A 127 -26.34 5.56 39.36
N GLU A 128 -25.11 5.69 39.84
CA GLU A 128 -24.48 6.99 40.10
C GLU A 128 -24.28 7.83 38.81
N MET A 129 -24.31 7.20 37.63
CA MET A 129 -24.24 7.93 36.35
C MET A 129 -25.41 8.89 36.15
N ILE A 130 -26.55 8.67 36.80
CA ILE A 130 -27.74 9.53 36.70
C ILE A 130 -27.42 10.96 37.18
N GLN A 131 -26.50 11.10 38.14
CA GLN A 131 -26.09 12.37 38.73
C GLN A 131 -24.66 12.77 38.35
N ALA A 132 -24.02 12.04 37.41
CA ALA A 132 -22.67 12.34 36.98
C ALA A 132 -22.61 13.71 36.30
N GLY A 133 -22.00 14.68 36.99
CA GLY A 133 -21.90 16.07 36.56
C GLY A 133 -20.88 16.83 37.40
N PRO A 134 -20.66 18.12 37.11
CA PRO A 134 -19.73 18.94 37.87
C PRO A 134 -20.24 19.22 39.29
N ASP A 135 -19.37 19.13 40.30
CA ASP A 135 -19.74 19.33 41.72
C ASP A 135 -20.10 20.78 42.08
N ARG A 136 -19.75 21.75 41.21
CA ARG A 136 -19.89 23.19 41.48
C ARG A 136 -20.54 23.89 40.29
N ASN A 137 -21.26 24.97 40.58
CA ASN A 137 -21.91 25.83 39.59
C ASN A 137 -22.99 25.11 38.76
N VAL A 138 -23.81 24.29 39.42
CA VAL A 138 -24.95 23.61 38.78
C VAL A 138 -26.21 24.46 38.97
N PRO A 139 -26.85 24.95 37.89
CA PRO A 139 -28.10 25.68 38.01
C PRO A 139 -29.22 24.76 38.52
N ALA A 140 -30.18 25.33 39.25
CA ALA A 140 -31.34 24.58 39.72
C ALA A 140 -32.10 23.97 38.53
N GLY A 141 -32.45 22.68 38.64
CA GLY A 141 -33.14 21.93 37.58
C GLY A 141 -32.22 21.28 36.53
N HIS A 142 -30.90 21.30 36.71
CA HIS A 142 -29.96 20.63 35.80
C HIS A 142 -30.12 19.09 35.78
N TYR A 143 -30.39 18.48 36.94
CA TYR A 143 -30.61 17.04 37.05
C TYR A 143 -32.07 16.66 36.77
N ALA A 144 -32.27 15.51 36.14
CA ALA A 144 -33.60 14.99 35.83
C ALA A 144 -34.37 14.64 37.12
N ASN A 145 -35.68 14.86 37.12
CA ASN A 145 -36.54 14.42 38.22
C ASN A 145 -36.62 12.87 38.23
N LEU A 146 -36.25 12.25 39.36
CA LEU A 146 -36.23 10.81 39.56
C LEU A 146 -37.46 10.25 40.29
N ASP A 147 -38.47 11.08 40.60
CA ASP A 147 -39.66 10.67 41.35
C ASP A 147 -40.35 9.45 40.76
N ASN A 148 -40.46 9.39 39.43
CA ASN A 148 -41.06 8.26 38.72
C ASN A 148 -40.22 6.97 38.85
N VAL A 149 -38.89 7.09 38.82
CA VAL A 149 -37.97 5.97 38.99
C VAL A 149 -38.05 5.45 40.43
N VAL A 150 -38.08 6.36 41.41
CA VAL A 150 -38.26 6.03 42.82
C VAL A 150 -39.60 5.35 43.06
N ALA A 151 -40.69 5.87 42.48
CA ALA A 151 -42.01 5.28 42.59
C ALA A 151 -42.05 3.85 42.00
N HIS A 152 -41.44 3.64 40.83
CA HIS A 152 -41.34 2.34 40.19
C HIS A 152 -40.64 1.31 41.11
N TYR A 153 -39.46 1.63 41.65
CA TYR A 153 -38.73 0.70 42.51
C TYR A 153 -39.39 0.49 43.87
N ARG A 154 -40.06 1.50 44.43
CA ARG A 154 -40.88 1.34 45.64
C ARG A 154 -42.01 0.35 45.42
N ASN A 155 -42.72 0.45 44.29
CA ASN A 155 -43.79 -0.47 43.94
C ASN A 155 -43.27 -1.89 43.74
N GLN A 156 -42.11 -2.06 43.10
CA GLN A 156 -41.46 -3.36 42.95
C GLN A 156 -41.12 -3.98 44.31
N HIS A 157 -40.54 -3.22 45.23
CA HIS A 157 -40.20 -3.70 46.57
C HIS A 157 -41.45 -4.16 47.35
N LEU A 158 -42.53 -3.37 47.32
CA LEU A 158 -43.78 -3.74 47.98
C LEU A 158 -44.36 -5.04 47.41
N ALA A 159 -44.36 -5.20 46.09
CA ALA A 159 -44.83 -6.42 45.44
C ALA A 159 -43.98 -7.65 45.81
N GLU A 160 -42.66 -7.48 45.95
CA GLU A 160 -41.78 -8.56 46.40
C GLU A 160 -42.01 -8.95 47.86
N GLU A 161 -42.22 -7.98 48.75
CA GLU A 161 -42.53 -8.22 50.16
C GLU A 161 -43.87 -8.95 50.30
N GLU A 162 -44.90 -8.56 49.56
CA GLU A 162 -46.15 -9.31 49.50
C GLU A 162 -45.95 -10.74 49.01
N ARG A 163 -45.10 -10.94 47.99
CA ARG A 163 -44.78 -12.27 47.47
C ARG A 163 -44.06 -13.12 48.52
N LYS A 164 -43.11 -12.54 49.26
CA LYS A 164 -42.39 -13.23 50.36
C LYS A 164 -43.34 -13.56 51.51
N ALA A 165 -44.20 -12.63 51.91
CA ALA A 165 -45.19 -12.85 52.96
C ALA A 165 -46.18 -13.97 52.61
N LYS A 166 -46.69 -14.00 51.36
CA LYS A 166 -47.56 -15.09 50.87
C LYS A 166 -46.85 -16.45 50.91
N LYS A 167 -45.58 -16.51 50.48
CA LYS A 167 -44.78 -17.74 50.58
C LYS A 167 -44.61 -18.20 52.03
N LEU A 168 -44.26 -17.28 52.94
CA LEU A 168 -44.10 -17.58 54.36
C LEU A 168 -45.40 -18.06 55.02
N ALA A 169 -46.55 -17.49 54.64
CA ALA A 169 -47.86 -17.95 55.10
C ALA A 169 -48.13 -19.39 54.62
N SER A 170 -47.93 -19.66 53.32
CA SER A 170 -48.15 -21.00 52.76
C SER A 170 -47.24 -22.09 53.36
N THR A 171 -46.00 -21.76 53.72
CA THR A 171 -45.09 -22.70 54.39
C THR A 171 -45.38 -22.90 55.87
N LYS A 172 -46.14 -22.01 56.52
CA LYS A 172 -46.58 -22.19 57.92
C LYS A 172 -47.85 -23.02 58.02
N GLU A 173 -48.65 -23.06 56.95
CA GLU A 173 -49.90 -23.82 56.87
C GLU A 173 -49.69 -25.28 56.41
N ALA A 174 -48.48 -25.63 55.93
CA ALA A 174 -48.05 -26.99 55.58
C ALA A 174 -47.27 -27.62 56.74
#